data_AF-A0A7M1MER9-F1
#
_entry.id   AF-A0A7M1MER9-F1
#
_cell.length_a   1.000
_cell.length_b   1.000
_cell.length_c   1.000
_cell.angle_alpha   90.00
_cell.angle_beta   90.00
_cell.angle_gamma   90.00
#
_symmetry.space_group_name_H-M   'P 1'
#
loop_
_entity.id
_entity.type
_entity.pdbx_description
1 polymer ?
#
loop_
_entity_poly.entity_id
_entity_poly.type
_entity_poly.pdbx_seq_one_letter_code
_entity_poly.pdbx_strand_id
1 'polypeptide(L)'
;MRKFLISCCFAANILYAQTLGGVAMVVENQPITLYDIEQTMKELKTNDRQKAIAFLVDDKVQQSEVKKLGIYVSTFELNEKLAQIAKGNKTDINGLQSKIEKDGLSFEVFKNKVRKDLEREKLYRSIMQNAKINIDDETLKHFYESNLDKFSTFSNIDLVVYNSTNPELLQQLAQNPMYKNSQIKSKAISLNAASIDPRLLALLNNTKIGEFTPVLNGENAYIVYFVKEKYGKNPIEFDLIKDQVSNVYILTQREQALKNHLDKIRANAHIEELR
;
A
#
# COMPACT_ATOMS: atom_id res chain seq x y z
N MET A 1 55.83 -55.70 -45.40
CA MET A 1 54.81 -54.64 -45.58
C MET A 1 53.89 -54.63 -44.36
N ARG A 2 53.85 -53.53 -43.61
CA ARG A 2 52.71 -53.16 -42.76
C ARG A 2 52.92 -51.71 -42.31
N LYS A 3 52.19 -50.79 -42.92
CA LYS A 3 52.13 -49.37 -42.50
C LYS A 3 50.93 -49.23 -41.58
N PHE A 4 51.16 -48.88 -40.32
CA PHE A 4 50.08 -48.44 -39.42
C PHE A 4 49.86 -46.95 -39.64
N LEU A 5 48.67 -46.59 -40.12
CA LEU A 5 48.18 -45.21 -40.16
C LEU A 5 47.33 -45.00 -38.90
N ILE A 6 47.83 -44.20 -37.97
CA ILE A 6 47.08 -43.71 -36.81
C ILE A 6 46.21 -42.55 -37.31
N SER A 7 44.92 -42.81 -37.47
CA SER A 7 43.92 -41.78 -37.75
C SER A 7 43.47 -41.17 -36.43
N CYS A 8 44.02 -40.02 -36.08
CA CYS A 8 43.59 -39.23 -34.93
C CYS A 8 42.43 -38.32 -35.37
N CYS A 9 41.19 -38.77 -35.14
CA CYS A 9 40.01 -37.93 -35.34
C CYS A 9 39.92 -36.89 -34.21
N PHE A 10 40.33 -35.66 -34.51
CA PHE A 10 40.09 -34.50 -33.64
C PHE A 10 38.62 -34.08 -33.78
N ALA A 11 37.77 -34.54 -32.87
CA ALA A 11 36.41 -34.00 -32.73
C ALA A 11 36.49 -32.63 -32.06
N ALA A 12 36.44 -31.56 -32.87
CA ALA A 12 36.33 -30.20 -32.37
C ALA A 12 34.93 -29.99 -31.77
N ASN A 13 34.81 -30.08 -30.45
CA ASN A 13 33.63 -29.61 -29.74
C ASN A 13 33.62 -28.08 -29.82
N ILE A 14 32.78 -27.52 -30.69
CA ILE A 14 32.52 -26.09 -30.71
C ILE A 14 31.68 -25.77 -29.46
N LEU A 15 32.36 -25.38 -28.38
CA LEU A 15 31.71 -24.77 -27.22
C LEU A 15 31.15 -23.42 -27.66
N TYR A 16 29.84 -23.33 -27.82
CA TYR A 16 29.13 -22.06 -27.94
C TYR A 16 29.23 -21.34 -26.58
N ALA A 17 30.17 -20.41 -26.48
CA ALA A 17 30.23 -19.47 -25.36
C ALA A 17 29.02 -18.54 -25.46
N GLN A 18 27.96 -18.81 -24.68
CA GLN A 18 26.86 -17.87 -24.51
C GLN A 18 27.40 -16.63 -23.79
N THR A 19 27.28 -15.46 -24.43
CA THR A 19 27.71 -14.17 -23.88
C THR A 19 26.77 -13.75 -22.75
N LEU A 20 26.92 -14.35 -21.58
CA LEU A 20 26.09 -14.10 -20.39
C LEU A 20 26.22 -12.67 -19.85
N GLY A 21 27.24 -11.90 -20.26
CA GLY A 21 27.54 -10.54 -19.78
C GLY A 21 27.28 -9.41 -20.78
N GLY A 22 26.58 -9.65 -21.89
CA GLY A 22 26.31 -8.59 -22.87
C GLY A 22 25.42 -7.47 -22.31
N VAL A 23 25.72 -6.21 -22.66
CA VAL A 23 24.82 -5.08 -22.40
C VAL A 23 23.69 -5.14 -23.42
N ALA A 24 22.45 -5.26 -22.95
CA ALA A 24 21.28 -5.35 -23.82
C ALA A 24 20.77 -3.95 -24.21
N MET A 25 20.83 -3.00 -23.29
CA MET A 25 20.40 -1.62 -23.51
C MET A 25 21.00 -0.68 -22.47
N VAL A 26 20.94 0.62 -22.76
CA VAL A 26 21.33 1.70 -21.84
C VAL A 26 20.09 2.58 -21.60
N VAL A 27 19.77 2.83 -20.34
CA VAL A 27 18.65 3.67 -19.91
C VAL A 27 19.20 4.77 -19.03
N GLU A 28 19.05 6.04 -19.40
CA GLU A 28 19.55 7.18 -18.62
C GLU A 28 21.06 7.07 -18.28
N ASN A 29 21.86 6.63 -19.25
CA ASN A 29 23.29 6.32 -19.10
C ASN A 29 23.60 5.16 -18.14
N GLN A 30 22.62 4.33 -17.81
CA GLN A 30 22.77 3.16 -16.96
C GLN A 30 22.58 1.87 -17.78
N PRO A 31 23.57 0.96 -17.83
CA PRO A 31 23.43 -0.28 -18.58
C PRO A 31 22.43 -1.22 -17.90
N ILE A 32 21.70 -1.96 -18.75
CA ILE A 32 20.93 -3.15 -18.42
C ILE A 32 21.56 -4.31 -19.21
N THR A 33 22.03 -5.32 -18.50
CA THR A 33 22.68 -6.50 -19.09
C THR A 33 21.67 -7.62 -19.37
N LEU A 34 22.07 -8.57 -20.22
CA LEU A 34 21.30 -9.80 -20.42
C LEU A 34 21.13 -10.58 -19.11
N TYR A 35 22.16 -10.60 -18.26
CA TYR A 35 22.10 -11.20 -16.93
C TYR A 35 21.03 -10.53 -16.04
N ASP A 36 20.95 -9.20 -16.04
CA ASP A 36 19.95 -8.47 -15.24
C ASP A 36 18.53 -8.85 -15.66
N ILE A 37 18.29 -8.98 -16.96
CA ILE A 37 17.00 -9.38 -17.52
C ILE A 37 16.63 -10.80 -17.05
N GLU A 38 17.54 -11.76 -17.20
CA GLU A 38 17.32 -13.15 -16.77
C GLU A 38 17.08 -13.29 -15.27
N GLN A 39 17.84 -12.56 -14.45
CA GLN A 39 17.63 -12.55 -12.99
C GLN A 39 16.28 -11.92 -12.64
N THR A 40 15.92 -10.82 -13.29
CA THR A 40 14.62 -10.16 -13.07
C THR A 40 13.46 -11.07 -13.47
N MET A 41 13.58 -11.82 -14.56
CA MET A 41 12.59 -12.82 -14.96
C MET A 41 12.37 -13.89 -13.88
N LYS A 42 13.47 -14.37 -13.26
CA LYS A 42 13.41 -15.32 -12.13
C LYS A 42 12.78 -14.69 -10.89
N GLU A 43 13.18 -13.47 -10.53
CA GLU A 43 12.62 -12.74 -9.37
C GLU A 43 11.12 -12.49 -9.52
N LEU A 44 10.68 -12.07 -10.71
CA LEU A 44 9.28 -11.81 -11.05
C LEU A 44 8.49 -13.09 -11.35
N LYS A 45 9.14 -14.26 -11.37
CA LYS A 45 8.57 -15.56 -11.72
C LYS A 45 7.78 -15.50 -13.04
N THR A 46 8.37 -14.89 -14.06
CA THR A 46 7.73 -14.64 -15.35
C THR A 46 8.61 -15.13 -16.49
N ASN A 47 7.97 -15.69 -17.52
CA ASN A 47 8.62 -16.04 -18.78
C ASN A 47 8.52 -14.90 -19.81
N ASP A 48 7.85 -13.79 -19.45
CA ASP A 48 7.74 -12.62 -20.30
C ASP A 48 8.96 -11.72 -20.14
N ARG A 49 9.86 -11.79 -21.12
CA ARG A 49 11.06 -10.97 -21.18
C ARG A 49 10.75 -9.47 -21.20
N GLN A 50 9.67 -9.06 -21.88
CA GLN A 50 9.30 -7.64 -21.97
C GLN A 50 8.85 -7.09 -20.63
N LYS A 51 8.18 -7.90 -19.82
CA LYS A 51 7.82 -7.53 -18.44
C LYS A 51 9.06 -7.28 -17.57
N ALA A 52 10.10 -8.12 -17.69
CA ALA A 52 11.35 -7.94 -16.96
C ALA A 52 12.12 -6.69 -17.44
N ILE A 53 12.16 -6.45 -18.75
CA ILE A 53 12.76 -5.24 -19.32
C ILE A 53 12.03 -4.00 -18.83
N ALA A 54 10.68 -3.99 -18.90
CA ALA A 54 9.88 -2.86 -18.43
C ALA A 54 10.16 -2.55 -16.94
N PHE A 55 10.25 -3.58 -16.09
CA PHE A 55 10.60 -3.41 -14.69
C PHE A 55 12.00 -2.80 -14.50
N LEU A 56 12.99 -3.27 -15.26
CA LEU A 56 14.36 -2.76 -15.18
C LEU A 56 14.45 -1.32 -15.70
N VAL A 57 13.79 -1.01 -16.82
CA VAL A 57 13.69 0.35 -17.35
C VAL A 57 13.08 1.28 -16.29
N ASP A 58 11.96 0.89 -15.70
CA ASP A 58 11.30 1.68 -14.64
C ASP A 58 12.23 1.88 -13.43
N ASP A 59 12.99 0.85 -13.01
CA ASP A 59 14.01 0.99 -11.95
C ASP A 59 15.09 2.01 -12.35
N LYS A 60 15.68 1.90 -13.53
CA LYS A 60 16.76 2.80 -13.99
C LYS A 60 16.30 4.24 -14.12
N VAL A 61 15.11 4.47 -14.66
CA VAL A 61 14.51 5.80 -14.80
C VAL A 61 14.26 6.43 -13.43
N GLN A 62 13.67 5.70 -12.50
CA GLN A 62 13.45 6.20 -11.13
C GLN A 62 14.77 6.45 -10.41
N GLN A 63 15.79 5.61 -10.59
CA GLN A 63 17.12 5.80 -10.04
C GLN A 63 17.83 7.02 -10.63
N SER A 64 17.60 7.33 -11.91
CA SER A 64 18.06 8.61 -12.51
C SER A 64 17.38 9.80 -11.83
N GLU A 65 16.07 9.72 -11.62
CA GLU A 65 15.30 10.79 -10.95
C GLU A 65 15.71 10.99 -9.49
N VAL A 66 15.98 9.91 -8.73
CA VAL A 66 16.56 9.97 -7.37
C VAL A 66 17.84 10.80 -7.37
N LYS A 67 18.76 10.53 -8.30
CA LYS A 67 20.04 11.27 -8.41
C LYS A 67 19.80 12.74 -8.77
N LYS A 68 18.92 13.00 -9.74
CA LYS A 68 18.59 14.35 -10.21
C LYS A 68 17.97 15.22 -9.11
N LEU A 69 17.15 14.64 -8.25
CA LEU A 69 16.52 15.32 -7.11
C LEU A 69 17.42 15.37 -5.86
N GLY A 70 18.65 14.83 -5.92
CA GLY A 70 19.58 14.81 -4.79
C GLY A 70 19.09 13.96 -3.61
N ILE A 71 18.24 12.97 -3.88
CA ILE A 71 17.73 12.07 -2.83
C ILE A 71 18.84 11.10 -2.44
N TYR A 72 19.14 11.05 -1.15
CA TYR A 72 20.13 10.11 -0.60
C TYR A 72 19.59 9.44 0.66
N VAL A 73 20.11 8.25 0.96
CA VAL A 73 19.84 7.50 2.19
C VAL A 73 21.12 7.46 3.01
N SER A 74 21.06 8.03 4.21
CA SER A 74 22.19 8.01 5.14
C SER A 74 22.46 6.60 5.67
N THR A 75 23.67 6.37 6.18
CA THR A 75 24.04 5.12 6.84
C THR A 75 23.15 4.82 8.05
N PHE A 76 22.78 5.86 8.80
CA PHE A 76 21.87 5.75 9.94
C PHE A 76 20.48 5.24 9.50
N GLU A 77 19.86 5.87 8.51
CA GLU A 77 18.54 5.46 8.00
C GLU A 77 18.55 4.02 7.46
N LEU A 78 19.62 3.64 6.76
CA LEU A 78 19.77 2.27 6.27
C LEU A 78 19.87 1.27 7.44
N ASN A 79 20.68 1.57 8.45
CA ASN A 79 20.83 0.70 9.62
C ASN A 79 19.54 0.57 10.41
N GLU A 80 18.79 1.66 10.58
CA GLU A 80 17.47 1.65 11.22
C GLU A 80 16.49 0.73 10.45
N LYS A 81 16.44 0.84 9.12
CA LYS A 81 15.58 -0.03 8.30
C LYS A 81 16.02 -1.50 8.39
N LEU A 82 17.32 -1.78 8.37
CA LEU A 82 17.85 -3.14 8.53
C LEU A 82 17.50 -3.73 9.91
N ALA A 83 17.61 -2.94 10.98
CA ALA A 83 17.21 -3.34 12.32
C ALA A 83 15.70 -3.63 12.42
N GLN A 84 14.86 -2.82 11.75
CA GLN A 84 13.42 -3.08 11.65
C GLN A 84 13.12 -4.39 10.90
N ILE A 85 13.80 -4.65 9.79
CA ILE A 85 13.66 -5.90 9.02
C ILE A 85 14.10 -7.10 9.87
N ALA A 86 15.23 -6.98 10.59
CA ALA A 86 15.72 -8.01 11.49
C ALA A 86 14.71 -8.32 12.61
N LYS A 87 14.19 -7.27 13.28
CA LYS A 87 13.16 -7.40 14.32
C LYS A 87 11.90 -8.07 13.78
N GLY A 88 11.45 -7.72 12.57
CA GLY A 88 10.33 -8.38 11.89
C GLY A 88 10.58 -9.86 11.62
N ASN A 89 11.85 -10.25 11.41
CA ASN A 89 12.30 -11.63 11.28
C ASN A 89 12.65 -12.29 12.63
N LYS A 90 12.33 -11.66 13.76
CA LYS A 90 12.64 -12.12 15.13
C LYS A 90 14.13 -12.40 15.35
N THR A 91 14.98 -11.59 14.74
CA THR A 91 16.44 -11.70 14.82
C THR A 91 17.09 -10.32 14.94
N ASP A 92 18.41 -10.27 15.09
CA ASP A 92 19.21 -9.06 15.05
C ASP A 92 19.90 -8.92 13.67
N ILE A 93 20.71 -7.88 13.48
CA ILE A 93 21.38 -7.63 12.20
C ILE A 93 22.31 -8.80 11.82
N ASN A 94 23.00 -9.39 12.79
CA ASN A 94 23.92 -10.50 12.55
C ASN A 94 23.17 -11.76 12.11
N GLY A 95 22.06 -12.10 12.78
CA GLY A 95 21.24 -13.23 12.40
C GLY A 95 20.49 -12.99 11.07
N LEU A 96 20.12 -11.75 10.76
CA LEU A 96 19.62 -11.39 9.43
C LEU A 96 20.70 -11.63 8.37
N GLN A 97 21.93 -11.19 8.60
CA GLN A 97 23.06 -11.45 7.69
C GLN A 97 23.25 -12.95 7.45
N SER A 98 23.34 -13.75 8.52
CA SER A 98 23.51 -15.20 8.41
C SER A 98 22.38 -15.87 7.62
N LYS A 99 21.14 -15.38 7.77
CA LYS A 99 19.98 -15.91 7.03
C LYS A 99 20.07 -15.58 5.54
N ILE A 100 20.39 -14.34 5.18
CA ILE A 100 20.52 -13.90 3.79
C ILE A 100 21.66 -14.63 3.07
N GLU A 101 22.79 -14.82 3.75
CA GLU A 101 23.94 -15.56 3.21
C GLU A 101 23.64 -17.05 3.06
N LYS A 102 22.87 -17.64 3.98
CA LYS A 102 22.39 -19.03 3.85
C LYS A 102 21.47 -19.23 2.64
N ASP A 103 20.70 -18.21 2.29
CA ASP A 103 19.84 -18.20 1.09
C ASP A 103 20.63 -17.92 -0.20
N GLY A 104 21.96 -17.82 -0.12
CA GLY A 104 22.87 -17.67 -1.26
C GLY A 104 23.04 -16.24 -1.76
N LEU A 105 22.55 -15.23 -1.02
CA LEU A 105 22.67 -13.82 -1.37
C LEU A 105 23.72 -13.14 -0.48
N SER A 106 24.60 -12.32 -1.08
CA SER A 106 25.53 -11.50 -0.30
C SER A 106 24.77 -10.44 0.52
N PHE A 107 25.16 -10.27 1.78
CA PHE A 107 24.56 -9.25 2.64
C PHE A 107 24.78 -7.82 2.12
N GLU A 108 25.89 -7.54 1.44
CA GLU A 108 26.11 -6.24 0.77
C GLU A 108 25.11 -5.98 -0.35
N VAL A 109 24.82 -7.00 -1.17
CA VAL A 109 23.81 -6.91 -2.23
C VAL A 109 22.43 -6.65 -1.62
N PHE A 110 22.11 -7.34 -0.53
CA PHE A 110 20.87 -7.11 0.22
C PHE A 110 20.77 -5.68 0.78
N LYS A 111 21.82 -5.18 1.44
CA LYS A 111 21.87 -3.78 1.92
C LYS A 111 21.67 -2.77 0.80
N ASN A 112 22.26 -3.02 -0.37
CA ASN A 112 22.08 -2.16 -1.54
C ASN A 112 20.64 -2.19 -2.06
N LYS A 113 19.96 -3.35 -2.05
CA LYS A 113 18.53 -3.44 -2.38
C LYS A 113 17.67 -2.65 -1.40
N VAL A 114 17.90 -2.80 -0.09
CA VAL A 114 17.20 -2.02 0.94
C VAL A 114 17.43 -0.52 0.78
N ARG A 115 18.65 -0.10 0.44
CA ARG A 115 18.95 1.31 0.17
C ARG A 115 18.13 1.84 -1.02
N LYS A 116 18.09 1.10 -2.14
CA LYS A 116 17.29 1.49 -3.31
C LYS A 116 15.80 1.58 -3.00
N ASP A 117 15.28 0.65 -2.20
CA ASP A 117 13.87 0.69 -1.77
C ASP A 117 13.59 1.93 -0.93
N LEU A 118 14.48 2.30 0.00
CA LEU A 118 14.37 3.54 0.78
C LEU A 118 14.47 4.80 -0.10
N GLU A 119 15.36 4.83 -1.08
CA GLU A 119 15.46 5.92 -2.05
C GLU A 119 14.16 6.08 -2.84
N ARG A 120 13.54 4.97 -3.26
CA ARG A 120 12.25 4.97 -3.95
C ARG A 120 11.12 5.45 -3.05
N GLU A 121 11.06 5.00 -1.79
CA GLU A 121 10.11 5.50 -0.78
C GLU A 121 10.25 7.02 -0.60
N LYS A 122 11.49 7.53 -0.54
CA LYS A 122 11.79 8.97 -0.45
C LYS A 122 11.42 9.72 -1.71
N LEU A 123 11.68 9.17 -2.90
CA LEU A 123 11.26 9.75 -4.18
C LEU A 123 9.75 9.95 -4.23
N TYR A 124 8.99 8.89 -3.93
CA TYR A 124 7.54 8.96 -3.97
C TYR A 124 7.00 9.97 -2.96
N ARG A 125 7.55 9.95 -1.74
CA ARG A 125 7.21 10.93 -0.71
C ARG A 125 7.49 12.36 -1.17
N SER A 126 8.67 12.61 -1.75
CA SER A 126 9.06 13.93 -2.26
C SER A 126 8.09 14.42 -3.34
N ILE A 127 7.77 13.58 -4.33
CA ILE A 127 6.82 13.94 -5.40
C ILE A 127 5.44 14.28 -4.82
N MET A 128 4.91 13.43 -3.94
CA MET A 128 3.60 13.64 -3.32
C MET A 128 3.55 14.89 -2.42
N GLN A 129 4.61 15.18 -1.67
CA GLN A 129 4.67 16.36 -0.80
C GLN A 129 4.79 17.67 -1.57
N ASN A 130 5.48 17.64 -2.72
CA ASN A 130 5.65 18.80 -3.59
C ASN A 130 4.48 19.04 -4.55
N ALA A 131 3.47 18.17 -4.54
CA ALA A 131 2.25 18.37 -5.30
C ALA A 131 1.51 19.63 -4.83
N LYS A 132 1.35 20.60 -5.73
CA LYS A 132 0.54 21.80 -5.48
C LYS A 132 -0.93 21.43 -5.62
N ILE A 133 -1.65 21.44 -4.51
CA ILE A 133 -3.04 21.00 -4.44
C ILE A 133 -3.90 22.20 -4.04
N ASN A 134 -4.89 22.51 -4.87
CA ASN A 134 -5.86 23.56 -4.59
C ASN A 134 -6.98 23.02 -3.70
N ILE A 135 -7.23 23.66 -2.56
CA ILE A 135 -8.19 23.18 -1.55
C ILE A 135 -9.28 24.22 -1.24
N ASP A 136 -9.56 25.10 -2.20
CA ASP A 136 -10.68 26.03 -2.07
C ASP A 136 -12.03 25.29 -2.04
N ASP A 137 -13.03 25.96 -1.50
CA ASP A 137 -14.35 25.40 -1.24
C ASP A 137 -15.07 24.95 -2.52
N GLU A 138 -14.90 25.66 -3.64
CA GLU A 138 -15.52 25.31 -4.92
C GLU A 138 -14.91 24.00 -5.46
N THR A 139 -13.59 23.89 -5.43
CA THR A 139 -12.87 22.66 -5.82
C THR A 139 -13.28 21.47 -4.95
N LEU A 140 -13.32 21.64 -3.62
CA LEU A 140 -13.69 20.57 -2.71
C LEU A 140 -15.16 20.15 -2.87
N LYS A 141 -16.05 21.12 -3.11
CA LYS A 141 -17.47 20.84 -3.36
C LYS A 141 -17.67 20.08 -4.66
N HIS A 142 -17.01 20.48 -5.74
CA HIS A 142 -17.06 19.73 -7.00
C HIS A 142 -16.52 18.30 -6.87
N PHE A 143 -15.44 18.12 -6.11
CA PHE A 143 -14.91 16.78 -5.83
C PHE A 143 -15.92 15.93 -5.05
N TYR A 144 -16.56 16.50 -4.02
CA TYR A 144 -17.62 15.84 -3.26
C TYR A 144 -18.79 15.43 -4.16
N GLU A 145 -19.32 16.35 -4.98
CA GLU A 145 -20.44 16.10 -5.90
C GLU A 145 -20.13 15.01 -6.94
N SER A 146 -18.88 14.97 -7.43
CA SER A 146 -18.44 13.95 -8.39
C SER A 146 -18.12 12.60 -7.75
N ASN A 147 -18.08 12.53 -6.41
CA ASN A 147 -17.70 11.33 -5.65
C ASN A 147 -18.66 11.05 -4.48
N LEU A 148 -19.96 11.38 -4.62
CA LEU A 148 -20.96 11.22 -3.55
C LEU A 148 -20.96 9.83 -2.93
N ASP A 149 -20.63 8.81 -3.73
CA ASP A 149 -20.51 7.43 -3.29
C ASP A 149 -19.51 7.22 -2.16
N LYS A 150 -18.39 7.96 -2.15
CA LYS A 150 -17.37 7.92 -1.10
C LYS A 150 -17.78 8.67 0.17
N PHE A 151 -18.77 9.55 0.05
CA PHE A 151 -19.21 10.48 1.08
C PHE A 151 -20.67 10.24 1.51
N SER A 152 -21.18 9.05 1.20
CA SER A 152 -22.51 8.62 1.58
C SER A 152 -22.47 7.70 2.79
N THR A 153 -23.50 7.80 3.61
CA THR A 153 -23.82 6.87 4.68
C THR A 153 -25.11 6.10 4.32
N PHE A 154 -25.57 5.24 5.22
CA PHE A 154 -26.87 4.61 5.12
C PHE A 154 -28.00 5.64 5.19
N SER A 155 -29.11 5.43 4.48
CA SER A 155 -30.31 6.28 4.64
C SER A 155 -31.10 5.87 5.88
N ASN A 156 -31.14 4.58 6.17
CA ASN A 156 -31.91 4.01 7.26
C ASN A 156 -31.07 2.99 8.03
N ILE A 157 -31.35 2.89 9.32
CA ILE A 157 -30.69 1.95 10.22
C ILE A 157 -31.71 1.31 11.15
N ASP A 158 -31.64 0.00 11.25
CA ASP A 158 -32.43 -0.78 12.19
C ASP A 158 -31.56 -1.10 13.40
N LEU A 159 -32.05 -0.73 14.59
CA LEU A 159 -31.34 -0.82 15.86
C LEU A 159 -32.17 -1.57 16.89
N VAL A 160 -31.49 -2.14 17.89
CA VAL A 160 -32.10 -2.43 19.19
C VAL A 160 -31.47 -1.52 20.22
N VAL A 161 -32.29 -0.69 20.86
CA VAL A 161 -31.85 0.19 21.95
C VAL A 161 -31.99 -0.58 23.25
N TYR A 162 -30.90 -0.63 24.02
CA TYR A 162 -30.89 -1.17 25.37
C TYR A 162 -30.66 -0.03 26.36
N ASN A 163 -31.47 0.03 27.41
CA ASN A 163 -31.30 0.99 28.49
C ASN A 163 -31.29 0.33 29.87
N SER A 164 -30.53 0.93 30.78
CA SER A 164 -30.37 0.50 32.17
C SER A 164 -29.92 1.68 33.02
N THR A 165 -30.30 1.71 34.29
CA THR A 165 -29.73 2.67 35.27
C THR A 165 -28.33 2.28 35.74
N ASN A 166 -27.91 1.02 35.50
CA ASN A 166 -26.57 0.52 35.78
C ASN A 166 -25.78 0.29 34.46
N PRO A 167 -24.66 1.00 34.24
CA PRO A 167 -23.87 0.88 33.02
C PRO A 167 -23.12 -0.45 32.90
N GLU A 168 -22.75 -1.10 34.01
CA GLU A 168 -22.03 -2.38 34.00
C GLU A 168 -22.88 -3.49 33.36
N LEU A 169 -24.20 -3.44 33.55
CA LEU A 169 -25.13 -4.38 32.92
C LEU A 169 -25.12 -4.25 31.39
N LEU A 170 -24.97 -3.03 30.86
CA LEU A 170 -24.88 -2.79 29.43
C LEU A 170 -23.50 -3.19 28.87
N GLN A 171 -22.43 -3.05 29.65
CA GLN A 171 -21.11 -3.56 29.28
C GLN A 171 -21.11 -5.10 29.19
N GLN A 172 -21.73 -5.78 30.16
CA GLN A 172 -21.88 -7.24 30.14
C GLN A 172 -22.70 -7.71 28.93
N LEU A 173 -23.78 -7.00 28.61
CA LEU A 173 -24.57 -7.27 27.40
C LEU A 173 -23.75 -7.08 26.12
N ALA A 174 -22.95 -6.00 26.02
CA ALA A 174 -22.15 -5.73 24.85
C ALA A 174 -21.07 -6.80 24.60
N GLN A 175 -20.55 -7.42 25.67
CA GLN A 175 -19.59 -8.52 25.58
C GLN A 175 -20.27 -9.88 25.33
N ASN A 176 -21.49 -10.06 25.83
CA ASN A 176 -22.29 -11.27 25.65
C ASN A 176 -23.72 -10.93 25.22
N PRO A 177 -24.02 -10.93 23.91
CA PRO A 177 -25.35 -10.59 23.38
C PRO A 177 -26.50 -11.47 23.91
N MET A 178 -26.21 -12.63 24.50
CA MET A 178 -27.20 -13.54 25.10
C MET A 178 -27.47 -13.28 26.58
N TYR A 179 -26.78 -12.31 27.20
CA TYR A 179 -26.98 -11.94 28.59
C TYR A 179 -28.41 -11.38 28.81
N LYS A 180 -29.16 -12.01 29.71
CA LYS A 180 -30.53 -11.60 30.05
C LYS A 180 -30.54 -11.05 31.47
N ASN A 181 -31.04 -9.83 31.63
CA ASN A 181 -31.25 -9.20 32.93
C ASN A 181 -32.54 -8.37 32.89
N SER A 182 -33.38 -8.49 33.92
CA SER A 182 -34.68 -7.80 34.01
C SER A 182 -34.58 -6.28 34.16
N GLN A 183 -33.41 -5.76 34.56
CA GLN A 183 -33.13 -4.33 34.67
C GLN A 183 -32.75 -3.70 33.32
N ILE A 184 -32.48 -4.52 32.30
CA ILE A 184 -32.21 -4.05 30.94
C ILE A 184 -33.53 -4.05 30.17
N LYS A 185 -33.96 -2.88 29.72
CA LYS A 185 -35.10 -2.77 28.80
C LYS A 185 -34.57 -2.64 27.38
N SER A 186 -35.22 -3.32 26.44
CA SER A 186 -34.86 -3.28 25.02
C SER A 186 -36.03 -2.86 24.15
N LYS A 187 -35.74 -2.14 23.07
CA LYS A 187 -36.74 -1.75 22.05
C LYS A 187 -36.09 -1.76 20.67
N ALA A 188 -36.71 -2.45 19.73
CA ALA A 188 -36.35 -2.34 18.32
C ALA A 188 -36.85 -1.01 17.76
N ILE A 189 -35.99 -0.29 17.04
CA ILE A 189 -36.32 0.96 16.38
C ILE A 189 -35.71 0.98 14.98
N SER A 190 -36.32 1.76 14.09
CA SER A 190 -35.76 2.07 12.77
C SER A 190 -35.66 3.59 12.67
N LEU A 191 -34.49 4.09 12.29
CA LEU A 191 -34.22 5.52 12.21
C LEU A 191 -33.78 5.89 10.80
N ASN A 192 -34.20 7.06 10.34
CA ASN A 192 -33.65 7.67 9.13
C ASN A 192 -32.43 8.52 9.49
N ALA A 193 -31.32 8.37 8.77
CA ALA A 193 -30.07 9.05 9.04
C ALA A 193 -30.20 10.58 9.09
N ALA A 194 -31.10 11.18 8.30
CA ALA A 194 -31.33 12.63 8.31
C ALA A 194 -31.97 13.14 9.62
N SER A 195 -32.55 12.25 10.43
CA SER A 195 -33.19 12.59 11.72
C SER A 195 -32.30 12.28 12.94
N ILE A 196 -31.10 11.74 12.73
CA ILE A 196 -30.17 11.34 13.80
C ILE A 196 -29.24 12.52 14.11
N ASP A 197 -28.98 12.77 15.39
CA ASP A 197 -27.94 13.74 15.82
C ASP A 197 -26.58 13.41 15.17
N PRO A 198 -25.82 14.39 14.66
CA PRO A 198 -24.58 14.15 13.93
C PRO A 198 -23.55 13.30 14.69
N ARG A 199 -23.44 13.46 16.02
CA ARG A 199 -22.47 12.68 16.82
C ARG A 199 -22.89 11.22 16.92
N LEU A 200 -24.19 10.96 17.11
CA LEU A 200 -24.73 9.61 17.13
C LEU A 200 -24.63 8.99 15.73
N LEU A 201 -24.92 9.74 14.66
CA LEU A 201 -24.79 9.26 13.28
C LEU A 201 -23.36 8.82 12.98
N ALA A 202 -22.35 9.64 13.36
CA ALA A 202 -20.95 9.29 13.20
C ALA A 202 -20.57 8.00 13.97
N LEU A 203 -21.03 7.87 15.21
CA LEU A 203 -20.82 6.66 16.02
C LEU A 203 -21.45 5.43 15.37
N LEU A 204 -22.70 5.55 14.93
CA LEU A 204 -23.41 4.46 14.26
C LEU A 204 -22.75 4.10 12.93
N ASN A 205 -22.21 5.07 12.18
CA ASN A 205 -21.49 4.80 10.94
C ASN A 205 -20.24 3.95 11.19
N ASN A 206 -19.49 4.26 12.26
CA ASN A 206 -18.28 3.53 12.66
C ASN A 206 -18.56 2.16 13.31
N THR A 207 -19.76 1.93 13.83
CA THR A 207 -20.16 0.65 14.46
C THR A 207 -20.59 -0.34 13.39
N LYS A 208 -20.05 -1.56 13.36
CA LYS A 208 -20.40 -2.54 12.32
C LYS A 208 -21.77 -3.14 12.55
N ILE A 209 -22.35 -3.70 11.48
CA ILE A 209 -23.56 -4.52 11.58
C ILE A 209 -23.25 -5.74 12.46
N GLY A 210 -24.14 -6.03 13.41
CA GLY A 210 -23.98 -7.09 14.41
C GLY A 210 -23.16 -6.68 15.63
N GLU A 211 -22.75 -5.41 15.75
CA GLU A 211 -21.99 -4.91 16.90
C GLU A 211 -22.81 -3.91 17.74
N PHE A 212 -22.38 -3.76 19.00
CA PHE A 212 -22.89 -2.76 19.92
C PHE A 212 -22.06 -1.48 19.86
N THR A 213 -22.71 -0.33 20.06
CA THR A 213 -22.01 0.92 20.37
C THR A 213 -21.40 0.85 21.77
N PRO A 214 -20.43 1.73 22.09
CA PRO A 214 -20.06 2.01 23.49
C PRO A 214 -21.28 2.45 24.31
N VAL A 215 -21.18 2.29 25.64
CA VAL A 215 -22.20 2.77 26.57
C VAL A 215 -22.23 4.30 26.55
N LEU A 216 -23.41 4.86 26.30
CA LEU A 216 -23.66 6.29 26.25
C LEU A 216 -24.44 6.75 27.48
N ASN A 217 -24.19 7.99 27.90
CA ASN A 217 -24.96 8.65 28.94
C ASN A 217 -26.21 9.28 28.32
N GLY A 218 -27.39 8.75 28.66
CA GLY A 218 -28.66 9.42 28.40
C GLY A 218 -29.10 10.29 29.58
N GLU A 219 -30.21 11.02 29.44
CA GLU A 219 -30.67 11.97 30.46
C GLU A 219 -30.94 11.32 31.84
N ASN A 220 -31.52 10.11 31.86
CA ASN A 220 -31.92 9.43 33.10
C ASN A 220 -31.48 7.94 33.15
N ALA A 221 -30.78 7.48 32.13
CA ALA A 221 -30.33 6.08 32.01
C ALA A 221 -29.14 6.00 31.05
N TYR A 222 -28.37 4.92 31.17
CA TYR A 222 -27.36 4.56 30.21
C TYR A 222 -28.00 3.86 29.02
N ILE A 223 -27.42 4.06 27.83
CA ILE A 223 -27.96 3.56 26.57
C ILE A 223 -26.85 2.86 25.78
N VAL A 224 -27.17 1.74 25.15
CA VAL A 224 -26.36 1.07 24.13
C VAL A 224 -27.25 0.75 22.93
N TYR A 225 -26.71 0.94 21.72
CA TYR A 225 -27.38 0.55 20.48
C TYR A 225 -26.73 -0.71 19.92
N PHE A 226 -27.53 -1.70 19.55
CA PHE A 226 -27.11 -2.81 18.73
C PHE A 226 -27.48 -2.54 17.27
N VAL A 227 -26.51 -2.58 16.37
CA VAL A 227 -26.73 -2.34 14.94
C VAL A 227 -27.20 -3.62 14.28
N LYS A 228 -28.48 -3.69 13.90
CA LYS A 228 -29.01 -4.86 13.19
C LYS A 228 -28.73 -4.82 11.70
N GLU A 229 -29.00 -3.68 11.08
CA GLU A 229 -28.90 -3.52 9.63
C GLU A 229 -28.75 -2.05 9.27
N LYS A 230 -28.05 -1.78 8.17
CA LYS A 230 -27.89 -0.45 7.57
C LYS A 230 -28.23 -0.56 6.09
N TYR A 231 -29.14 0.27 5.60
CA TYR A 231 -29.62 0.18 4.23
C TYR A 231 -30.01 1.54 3.66
N GLY A 232 -30.14 1.59 2.33
CA GLY A 232 -30.23 2.84 1.59
C GLY A 232 -28.90 3.58 1.55
N LYS A 233 -28.86 4.65 0.77
CA LYS A 233 -27.68 5.49 0.59
C LYS A 233 -28.07 6.96 0.68
N ASN A 234 -27.45 7.68 1.59
CA ASN A 234 -27.68 9.11 1.79
C ASN A 234 -26.34 9.84 1.83
N PRO A 235 -26.07 10.77 0.90
CA PRO A 235 -24.91 11.65 1.00
C PRO A 235 -24.92 12.43 2.31
N ILE A 236 -23.78 12.47 3.00
CA ILE A 236 -23.61 13.33 4.18
C ILE A 236 -23.41 14.76 3.68
N GLU A 237 -24.06 15.74 4.29
CA GLU A 237 -23.95 17.15 3.91
C GLU A 237 -22.49 17.63 3.90
N PHE A 238 -22.09 18.32 2.83
CA PHE A 238 -20.71 18.73 2.58
C PHE A 238 -20.09 19.48 3.76
N ASP A 239 -20.82 20.44 4.35
CA ASP A 239 -20.32 21.28 5.44
C ASP A 239 -19.99 20.48 6.71
N LEU A 240 -20.68 19.34 6.94
CA LEU A 240 -20.44 18.46 8.09
C LEU A 240 -19.18 17.60 7.93
N ILE A 241 -18.74 17.37 6.69
CA ILE A 241 -17.62 16.46 6.37
C ILE A 241 -16.53 17.12 5.54
N LYS A 242 -16.50 18.46 5.48
CA LYS A 242 -15.55 19.23 4.65
C LYS A 242 -14.10 18.80 4.88
N ASP A 243 -13.71 18.58 6.14
CA ASP A 243 -12.36 18.12 6.49
C ASP A 243 -12.07 16.70 5.96
N GLN A 244 -13.05 15.80 6.02
CA GLN A 244 -12.92 14.44 5.49
C GLN A 244 -12.81 14.46 3.96
N VAL A 245 -13.65 15.25 3.29
CA VAL A 245 -13.60 15.46 1.84
C VAL A 245 -12.22 16.02 1.44
N SER A 246 -11.75 17.04 2.14
CA SER A 246 -10.44 17.65 1.91
C SER A 246 -9.31 16.63 2.03
N ASN A 247 -9.30 15.81 3.08
CA ASN A 247 -8.28 14.77 3.26
C ASN A 247 -8.30 13.73 2.14
N VAL A 248 -9.47 13.23 1.76
CA VAL A 248 -9.61 12.26 0.66
C VAL A 248 -9.19 12.88 -0.67
N TYR A 249 -9.56 14.14 -0.91
CA TYR A 249 -9.16 14.89 -2.09
C TYR A 249 -7.64 15.05 -2.18
N ILE A 250 -7.00 15.52 -1.11
CA ILE A 250 -5.55 15.71 -1.04
C ILE A 250 -4.81 14.39 -1.33
N LEU A 251 -5.24 13.28 -0.71
CA LEU A 251 -4.63 11.97 -0.96
C LEU A 251 -4.79 11.55 -2.43
N THR A 252 -5.98 11.71 -2.99
CA THR A 252 -6.26 11.41 -4.41
C THR A 252 -5.36 12.24 -5.34
N GLN A 253 -5.22 13.55 -5.08
CA GLN A 253 -4.38 14.44 -5.88
C GLN A 253 -2.89 14.10 -5.75
N ARG A 254 -2.42 13.69 -4.57
CA ARG A 254 -1.04 13.23 -4.36
C ARG A 254 -0.74 11.96 -5.15
N GLU A 255 -1.64 10.98 -5.13
CA GLU A 255 -1.51 9.75 -5.91
C GLU A 255 -1.48 10.04 -7.41
N GLN A 256 -2.35 10.94 -7.88
CA GLN A 256 -2.38 11.36 -9.27
C GLN A 256 -1.10 12.12 -9.68
N ALA A 257 -0.60 13.01 -8.83
CA ALA A 257 0.66 13.71 -9.06
C ALA A 257 1.84 12.76 -9.14
N LEU A 258 1.91 11.76 -8.25
CA LEU A 258 2.92 10.70 -8.29
C LEU A 258 2.86 9.94 -9.62
N LYS A 259 1.68 9.44 -9.99
CA LYS A 259 1.49 8.71 -11.24
C LYS A 259 1.92 9.54 -12.45
N ASN A 260 1.43 10.77 -12.56
CA ASN A 260 1.75 11.66 -13.68
C ASN A 260 3.26 11.95 -13.76
N HIS A 261 3.92 12.11 -12.62
CA HIS A 261 5.38 12.32 -12.58
C HIS A 261 6.13 11.09 -13.09
N LEU A 262 5.76 9.89 -12.61
CA LEU A 262 6.39 8.64 -13.03
C LEU A 262 6.16 8.36 -14.52
N ASP A 263 4.95 8.60 -15.03
CA ASP A 263 4.63 8.48 -16.45
C ASP A 263 5.46 9.47 -17.29
N LYS A 264 5.62 10.71 -16.80
CA LYS A 264 6.41 11.74 -17.47
C LYS A 264 7.89 11.40 -17.54
N ILE A 265 8.51 10.96 -16.44
CA ILE A 265 9.94 10.60 -16.45
C ILE A 265 10.19 9.37 -17.33
N ARG A 266 9.24 8.42 -17.36
CA ARG A 266 9.32 7.24 -18.24
C ARG A 266 9.22 7.62 -19.72
N ALA A 267 8.27 8.49 -20.07
CA ALA A 267 8.07 8.93 -21.45
C ALA A 267 9.24 9.76 -22.01
N ASN A 268 9.95 10.49 -21.14
CA ASN A 268 11.11 11.30 -21.51
C ASN A 268 12.45 10.58 -21.33
N ALA A 269 12.43 9.32 -20.91
CA ALA A 269 13.65 8.57 -20.64
C ALA A 269 14.43 8.31 -21.93
N HIS A 270 15.74 8.52 -21.87
CA HIS A 270 16.64 8.14 -22.96
C HIS A 270 16.94 6.65 -22.89
N ILE A 271 16.54 5.91 -23.94
CA ILE A 271 16.67 4.46 -24.02
C ILE A 271 17.35 4.08 -25.33
N GLU A 272 18.52 3.45 -25.23
CA GLU A 272 19.29 2.94 -26.37
C GLU A 272 19.39 1.42 -26.28
N GLU A 273 18.76 0.71 -27.22
CA GLU A 273 18.95 -0.74 -27.36
C GLU A 273 20.27 -1.03 -28.09
N LEU A 274 21.06 -1.96 -27.56
CA LEU A 274 22.30 -2.41 -28.17
C LEU A 274 22.03 -3.74 -28.90
N ARG A 275 22.33 -3.75 -30.20
CA ARG A 275 22.23 -4.92 -31.08
C ARG A 275 23.53 -5.69 -31.15
#